data_AF-A0A0N9HX23-F1
#
_entry.id   AF-A0A0N9HX23-F1
#
_cell.length_a   1.000
_cell.length_b   1.000
_cell.length_c   1.000
_cell.angle_alpha   90.00
_cell.angle_beta   90.00
_cell.angle_gamma   90.00
#
_symmetry.space_group_name_H-M   'P 1'
#
loop_
_entity.id
_entity.type
_entity.pdbx_description
1 polymer ?
#
loop_
_entity_poly.entity_id
_entity_poly.type
_entity_poly.pdbx_seq_one_letter_code
_entity_poly.pdbx_strand_id
1 'polypeptide(L)'
;MRPAIRPAFLPSTMAATATTGAEMVRLSAEQADAAAAECWAALLGGCDSPGRRLLPQRLRQLADATAIYAGTAWWYGDGTRLRTRITQARERIEDAVAERDGAEFAEAFIGYDEAVATAVARVGSMIK
;
A
#
# COMPACT_ATOMS: atom_id res chain seq x y z
N MET A 1 0.90 10.08 -29.30
CA MET A 1 0.30 9.10 -28.37
C MET A 1 0.80 9.45 -26.97
N ARG A 2 -0.04 10.05 -26.11
CA ARG A 2 0.36 10.29 -24.71
C ARG A 2 0.44 8.93 -24.02
N PRO A 3 1.52 8.58 -23.30
CA PRO A 3 1.51 7.38 -22.49
C PRO A 3 0.33 7.49 -21.54
N ALA A 4 -0.51 6.45 -21.48
CA ALA A 4 -1.55 6.38 -20.46
C ALA A 4 -0.84 6.48 -19.11
N ILE A 5 -1.08 7.57 -18.37
CA ILE A 5 -0.55 7.72 -17.02
C ILE A 5 -1.18 6.59 -16.22
N ARG A 6 -0.37 5.58 -15.88
CA ARG A 6 -0.82 4.51 -14.99
C ARG A 6 -1.16 5.17 -13.64
N PRO A 7 -2.36 4.96 -13.09
CA PRO A 7 -2.69 5.50 -11.78
C PRO A 7 -1.72 4.95 -10.75
N ALA A 8 -1.18 5.85 -9.93
CA ALA A 8 -0.32 5.52 -8.80
C ALA A 8 -1.16 5.55 -7.53
N PHE A 9 -1.08 4.48 -6.75
CA PHE A 9 -1.84 4.27 -5.53
C PHE A 9 -0.99 4.39 -4.27
N LEU A 10 0.34 4.27 -4.40
CA LEU A 10 1.27 4.38 -3.27
C LEU A 10 2.31 5.53 -3.40
N PRO A 11 1.94 6.74 -3.88
CA PRO A 11 2.92 7.80 -4.15
C PRO A 11 3.67 8.27 -2.88
N SER A 12 3.00 8.36 -1.73
CA SER A 12 3.61 8.84 -0.48
C SER A 12 4.56 7.81 0.09
N THR A 13 4.19 6.52 -0.01
CA THR A 13 5.04 5.40 0.41
C THR A 13 6.31 5.35 -0.45
N MET A 14 6.19 5.54 -1.76
CA MET A 14 7.33 5.60 -2.68
C MET A 14 8.27 6.77 -2.33
N ALA A 15 7.73 7.96 -2.04
CA ALA A 15 8.53 9.11 -1.61
C ALA A 15 9.22 8.87 -0.25
N ALA A 16 8.53 8.28 0.72
CA ALA A 16 9.07 7.98 2.04
C ALA A 16 10.21 6.95 1.98
N THR A 17 10.04 5.88 1.19
CA THR A 17 11.08 4.85 1.02
C THR A 17 12.33 5.39 0.31
N ALA A 18 12.16 6.27 -0.68
CA ALA A 18 13.29 6.96 -1.32
C ALA A 18 14.09 7.83 -0.34
N THR A 19 13.40 8.51 0.59
CA THR A 19 14.03 9.41 1.59
C THR A 19 14.77 8.65 2.72
N THR A 20 14.28 7.46 3.03
CA THR A 20 14.73 6.65 4.18
C THR A 20 15.66 5.49 3.79
N GLY A 21 15.74 5.15 2.49
CA GLY A 21 16.52 4.01 2.01
C GLY A 21 15.89 2.65 2.34
N ALA A 22 14.58 2.60 2.61
CA ALA A 22 13.85 1.38 2.98
C ALA A 22 13.60 0.46 1.76
N GLU A 23 14.67 -0.13 1.23
CA GLU A 23 14.68 -0.80 -0.08
C GLU A 23 13.68 -1.96 -0.19
N MET A 24 13.58 -2.81 0.85
CA MET A 24 12.62 -3.91 0.86
C MET A 24 11.17 -3.42 0.86
N VAL A 25 10.90 -2.30 1.53
CA VAL A 25 9.58 -1.67 1.53
C VAL A 25 9.29 -1.05 0.16
N ARG A 26 10.30 -0.43 -0.47
CA ARG A 26 10.19 0.12 -1.83
C ARG A 26 9.81 -0.94 -2.86
N LEU A 27 10.53 -2.06 -2.90
CA LEU A 27 10.26 -3.16 -3.83
C LEU A 27 8.86 -3.75 -3.61
N SER A 28 8.42 -3.88 -2.36
CA SER A 28 7.07 -4.37 -2.07
C SER A 28 5.99 -3.34 -2.43
N ALA A 29 6.27 -2.05 -2.28
CA ALA A 29 5.36 -0.97 -2.68
C ALA A 29 5.20 -0.91 -4.20
N GLU A 30 6.27 -1.05 -4.97
CA GLU A 30 6.21 -1.11 -6.44
C GLU A 30 5.33 -2.27 -6.93
N GLN A 31 5.45 -3.45 -6.29
CA GLN A 31 4.62 -4.62 -6.64
C GLN A 31 3.15 -4.45 -6.25
N ALA A 32 2.87 -3.82 -5.11
CA ALA A 32 1.52 -3.52 -4.67
C ALA A 32 0.87 -2.43 -5.55
N ASP A 33 1.60 -1.38 -5.90
CA ASP A 33 1.14 -0.30 -6.77
C ASP A 33 0.79 -0.81 -8.18
N ALA A 34 1.62 -1.68 -8.76
CA ALA A 34 1.33 -2.32 -10.03
C ALA A 34 0.06 -3.19 -9.98
N ALA A 35 -0.10 -4.01 -8.93
CA ALA A 35 -1.29 -4.83 -8.74
C ALA A 35 -2.56 -3.96 -8.51
N ALA A 36 -2.43 -2.84 -7.80
CA ALA A 36 -3.51 -1.89 -7.58
C ALA A 36 -3.95 -1.25 -8.91
N ALA A 37 -3.01 -0.84 -9.76
CA ALA A 37 -3.31 -0.28 -11.07
C ALA A 37 -4.03 -1.28 -12.00
N GLU A 38 -3.64 -2.55 -11.97
CA GLU A 38 -4.33 -3.62 -12.71
C GLU A 38 -5.73 -3.91 -12.15
N CYS A 39 -5.89 -3.88 -10.83
CA CYS A 39 -7.19 -4.06 -10.17
C CYS A 39 -8.12 -2.89 -10.51
N TRP A 40 -7.63 -1.66 -10.45
CA TRP A 40 -8.36 -0.46 -10.81
C TRP A 40 -8.86 -0.49 -12.26
N ALA A 41 -7.99 -0.82 -13.20
CA ALA A 41 -8.37 -0.95 -14.60
C ALA A 41 -9.50 -1.98 -14.80
N ALA A 42 -9.48 -3.06 -14.02
CA ALA A 42 -10.50 -4.09 -14.05
C ALA A 42 -11.84 -3.61 -13.46
N LEU A 43 -11.80 -2.84 -12.35
CA LEU A 43 -12.97 -2.22 -11.75
C LEU A 43 -13.65 -1.25 -12.72
N LEU A 44 -12.88 -0.40 -13.39
CA LEU A 44 -13.41 0.55 -14.38
C LEU A 44 -13.90 -0.12 -15.67
N GLY A 45 -13.24 -1.21 -16.10
CA GLY A 45 -13.58 -1.92 -17.33
C GLY A 45 -14.63 -3.01 -17.18
N GLY A 46 -15.02 -3.37 -15.95
CA GLY A 46 -15.92 -4.49 -15.65
C GLY A 46 -15.32 -5.88 -15.93
N CYS A 47 -14.01 -5.97 -16.20
CA CYS A 47 -13.31 -7.21 -16.55
C CYS A 47 -12.77 -7.93 -15.30
N ASP A 48 -12.57 -9.24 -15.40
CA ASP A 48 -11.76 -9.97 -14.41
C ASP A 48 -10.27 -9.81 -14.73
N SER A 49 -9.45 -9.39 -13.76
CA SER A 49 -7.99 -9.25 -13.93
C SER A 49 -7.20 -10.09 -12.91
N PRO A 50 -5.96 -10.51 -13.24
CA PRO A 50 -5.02 -11.08 -12.26
C PRO A 50 -4.76 -10.15 -11.08
N GLY A 51 -4.68 -8.83 -11.31
CA GLY A 51 -4.52 -7.81 -10.28
C GLY A 51 -5.51 -7.94 -9.13
N ARG A 52 -6.79 -8.23 -9.43
CA ARG A 52 -7.82 -8.42 -8.38
C ARG A 52 -7.51 -9.59 -7.44
N ARG A 53 -6.90 -10.66 -7.98
CA ARG A 53 -6.50 -11.85 -7.20
C ARG A 53 -5.19 -11.66 -6.45
N LEU A 54 -4.26 -10.91 -7.04
CA LEU A 54 -2.92 -10.72 -6.50
C LEU A 54 -2.87 -9.60 -5.45
N LEU A 55 -3.72 -8.58 -5.56
CA LEU A 55 -3.64 -7.39 -4.74
C LEU A 55 -3.68 -7.67 -3.22
N PRO A 56 -4.59 -8.50 -2.68
CA PRO A 56 -4.61 -8.80 -1.24
C PRO A 56 -3.27 -9.37 -0.74
N GLN A 57 -2.64 -10.23 -1.53
CA GLN A 57 -1.31 -10.78 -1.20
C GLN A 57 -0.24 -9.70 -1.24
N ARG A 58 -0.26 -8.80 -2.24
CA ARG A 58 0.74 -7.73 -2.34
C ARG A 58 0.62 -6.71 -1.20
N LEU A 59 -0.59 -6.38 -0.76
CA LEU A 59 -0.80 -5.52 0.39
C LEU A 59 -0.30 -6.17 1.70
N ARG A 60 -0.52 -7.48 1.88
CA ARG A 60 0.07 -8.22 3.00
C ARG A 60 1.59 -8.18 2.98
N GLN A 61 2.21 -8.48 1.84
CA GLN A 61 3.66 -8.43 1.68
C GLN A 61 4.24 -7.04 1.99
N LEU A 62 3.54 -5.97 1.58
CA LEU A 62 3.94 -4.61 1.90
C LEU A 62 3.85 -4.32 3.41
N ALA A 63 2.74 -4.70 4.06
CA ALA A 63 2.59 -4.55 5.50
C ALA A 63 3.68 -5.33 6.27
N ASP A 64 4.01 -6.54 5.83
CA ASP A 64 5.08 -7.37 6.42
C ASP A 64 6.45 -6.73 6.22
N ALA A 65 6.76 -6.24 5.02
CA ALA A 65 8.00 -5.52 4.74
C ALA A 65 8.12 -4.26 5.62
N THR A 66 7.03 -3.52 5.81
CA THR A 66 6.99 -2.37 6.72
C THR A 66 7.24 -2.78 8.17
N ALA A 67 6.63 -3.88 8.63
CA ALA A 67 6.83 -4.40 9.99
C ALA A 67 8.29 -4.84 10.22
N ILE A 68 8.91 -5.51 9.24
CA ILE A 68 10.31 -5.91 9.28
C ILE A 68 11.22 -4.68 9.35
N TYR A 69 10.99 -3.69 8.48
CA TYR A 69 11.76 -2.44 8.46
C TYR A 69 11.63 -1.69 9.78
N ALA A 70 10.43 -1.66 10.36
CA ALA A 70 10.14 -0.99 11.62
C ALA A 70 10.78 -1.66 12.84
N GLY A 71 11.04 -2.96 12.76
CA GLY A 71 11.45 -3.77 13.90
C GLY A 71 10.28 -4.08 14.84
N THR A 72 10.32 -5.28 15.44
CA THR A 72 9.22 -5.81 16.25
C THR A 72 8.87 -4.93 17.46
N ALA A 73 9.89 -4.40 18.15
CA ALA A 73 9.69 -3.57 19.35
C ALA A 73 8.88 -2.31 19.05
N TRP A 74 9.23 -1.58 17.98
CA TRP A 74 8.48 -0.39 17.60
C TRP A 74 7.12 -0.75 17.01
N TRP A 75 7.06 -1.77 16.14
CA TRP A 75 5.82 -2.16 15.46
C TRP A 75 4.69 -2.56 16.41
N TYR A 76 5.01 -3.25 17.50
CA TYR A 76 4.07 -3.63 18.55
C TYR A 76 3.98 -2.64 19.72
N GLY A 77 4.86 -1.65 19.77
CA GLY A 77 4.82 -0.53 20.72
C GLY A 77 4.21 0.71 20.08
N ASP A 78 5.03 1.73 19.88
CA ASP A 78 4.66 3.06 19.35
C ASP A 78 3.99 3.00 17.97
N GLY A 79 4.30 1.98 17.18
CA GLY A 79 3.73 1.73 15.86
C GLY A 79 2.31 1.17 15.87
N THR A 80 1.75 0.79 17.02
CA THR A 80 0.45 0.08 17.11
C THR A 80 -0.69 0.79 16.41
N ARG A 81 -0.77 2.13 16.53
CA ARG A 81 -1.81 2.92 15.86
C ARG A 81 -1.68 2.87 14.33
N LEU A 82 -0.45 2.91 13.81
CA LEU A 82 -0.20 2.83 12.37
C LEU A 82 -0.44 1.42 11.84
N ARG A 83 0.00 0.39 12.58
CA ARG A 83 -0.31 -1.01 12.28
C ARG A 83 -1.81 -1.27 12.16
N THR A 84 -2.60 -0.71 13.08
CA THR A 84 -4.06 -0.83 13.06
C THR A 84 -4.65 -0.14 11.83
N ARG A 85 -4.21 1.08 11.51
CA ARG A 85 -4.66 1.82 10.31
C ARG A 85 -4.31 1.08 9.02
N ILE A 86 -3.11 0.53 8.91
CA ILE A 86 -2.68 -0.26 7.75
C ILE A 86 -3.57 -1.49 7.58
N THR A 87 -3.89 -2.18 8.68
CA THR A 87 -4.75 -3.36 8.66
C THR A 87 -6.18 -3.00 8.23
N GLN A 88 -6.77 -1.98 8.83
CA GLN A 88 -8.12 -1.51 8.51
C GLN A 88 -8.24 -1.02 7.07
N ALA A 89 -7.26 -0.24 6.59
CA ALA A 89 -7.26 0.23 5.21
C ALA A 89 -7.12 -0.92 4.21
N ARG A 90 -6.31 -1.95 4.53
CA ARG A 90 -6.21 -3.16 3.71
C ARG A 90 -7.54 -3.90 3.64
N GLU A 91 -8.22 -4.09 4.76
CA GLU A 91 -9.54 -4.72 4.82
C GLU A 91 -10.55 -3.95 3.98
N ARG A 92 -10.61 -2.60 4.11
CA ARG A 92 -11.44 -1.73 3.25
C ARG A 92 -11.12 -1.90 1.75
N ILE A 93 -9.86 -2.03 1.37
CA ILE A 93 -9.48 -2.29 -0.03
C ILE A 93 -10.00 -3.66 -0.49
N GLU A 94 -9.85 -4.70 0.34
CA GLU A 94 -10.32 -6.05 0.02
C GLU A 94 -11.86 -6.09 -0.14
N ASP A 95 -12.59 -5.37 0.71
CA ASP A 95 -14.05 -5.22 0.64
C ASP A 95 -14.47 -4.46 -0.62
N ALA A 96 -13.85 -3.30 -0.90
CA ALA A 96 -14.12 -2.53 -2.12
C ALA A 96 -13.88 -3.34 -3.40
N VAL A 97 -12.86 -4.19 -3.39
CA VAL A 97 -12.57 -5.12 -4.48
C VAL A 97 -13.68 -6.17 -4.65
N ALA A 98 -14.19 -6.72 -3.55
CA ALA A 98 -15.26 -7.71 -3.57
C ALA A 98 -16.60 -7.11 -4.04
N GLU A 99 -16.90 -5.89 -3.60
CA GLU A 99 -18.11 -5.13 -3.92
C GLU A 99 -18.05 -4.44 -5.29
N ARG A 100 -16.88 -4.44 -5.92
CA ARG A 100 -16.58 -3.73 -7.18
C ARG A 100 -16.78 -2.22 -7.06
N ASP A 101 -16.55 -1.66 -5.87
CA ASP A 101 -16.67 -0.23 -5.60
C ASP A 101 -15.34 0.48 -5.87
N GLY A 102 -15.26 1.20 -6.99
CA GLY A 102 -14.09 2.00 -7.32
C GLY A 102 -13.90 3.24 -6.44
N ALA A 103 -14.97 3.86 -5.94
CA ALA A 103 -14.84 5.04 -5.09
C ALA A 103 -14.22 4.65 -3.75
N GLU A 104 -14.77 3.60 -3.13
CA GLU A 104 -14.26 3.05 -1.88
C GLU A 104 -12.84 2.52 -2.02
N PHE A 105 -12.52 1.87 -3.14
CA PHE A 105 -11.17 1.42 -3.45
C PHE A 105 -10.17 2.58 -3.45
N ALA A 106 -10.48 3.67 -4.15
CA ALA A 106 -9.60 4.82 -4.24
C ALA A 106 -9.41 5.49 -2.87
N GLU A 107 -10.48 5.66 -2.09
CA GLU A 107 -10.41 6.26 -0.76
C GLU A 107 -9.61 5.39 0.22
N ALA A 108 -9.84 4.09 0.21
CA ALA A 108 -9.12 3.15 1.07
C ALA A 108 -7.61 3.14 0.77
N PHE A 109 -7.22 3.29 -0.50
CA PHE A 109 -5.82 3.41 -0.89
C PHE A 109 -5.14 4.69 -0.40
N ILE A 110 -5.85 5.83 -0.35
CA ILE A 110 -5.31 7.06 0.24
C ILE A 110 -4.93 6.80 1.70
N GLY A 111 -5.85 6.21 2.47
CA GLY A 111 -5.60 5.89 3.88
C GLY A 111 -4.48 4.85 4.07
N TYR A 112 -4.39 3.86 3.20
CA TYR A 112 -3.33 2.86 3.24
C TYR A 112 -1.96 3.46 2.93
N ASP A 113 -1.84 4.25 1.85
CA ASP A 113 -0.60 4.91 1.44
C ASP A 113 -0.08 5.85 2.53
N GLU A 114 -0.94 6.71 3.09
CA GLU A 114 -0.58 7.62 4.17
C GLU A 114 -0.09 6.88 5.42
N ALA A 115 -0.76 5.78 5.80
CA ALA A 115 -0.41 5.02 6.98
C ALA A 115 0.95 4.32 6.84
N VAL A 116 1.22 3.71 5.69
CA VAL A 116 2.51 3.08 5.39
C VAL A 116 3.62 4.13 5.29
N ALA A 117 3.41 5.21 4.54
CA ALA A 117 4.38 6.29 4.40
C ALA A 117 4.76 6.91 5.75
N THR A 118 3.77 7.13 6.61
CA THR A 118 4.00 7.66 7.97
C THR A 118 4.83 6.68 8.81
N ALA A 119 4.56 5.38 8.73
CA ALA A 119 5.33 4.37 9.45
C ALA A 119 6.80 4.35 8.99
N VAL A 120 7.03 4.30 7.67
CA VAL A 120 8.37 4.33 7.08
C VAL A 120 9.13 5.60 7.46
N ALA A 121 8.50 6.76 7.35
CA ALA A 121 9.13 8.04 7.68
C ALA A 121 9.50 8.15 9.16
N ARG A 122 8.61 7.72 10.07
CA ARG A 122 8.89 7.72 11.52
C ARG A 122 10.06 6.80 11.85
N VAL A 123 10.05 5.58 11.31
CA VAL A 123 11.14 4.62 11.52
C VAL A 123 12.46 5.15 10.96
N GLY A 124 12.45 5.63 9.72
CA GLY A 124 13.66 6.17 9.09
C GLY A 124 14.22 7.41 9.78
N SER A 125 13.39 8.17 10.51
CA SER A 125 13.87 9.29 11.34
C SER A 125 14.57 8.86 12.63
N MET A 126 14.36 7.62 13.10
CA MET A 126 15.02 7.07 14.29
C MET A 126 16.35 6.36 13.98
N ILE A 127 16.57 6.00 12.71
CA ILE A 127 17.76 5.26 12.25
C ILE A 127 18.89 6.23 11.82
N LYS A 128 18.55 7.48 11.50
CA LYS A 128 19.51 8.55 11.17
C LYS A 128 20.07 9.19 12.44
#